data_AF-A0A817UX22-F1
#
_entry.id   AF-A0A817UX22-F1
#
_cell.length_a   1.000
_cell.length_b   1.000
_cell.length_c   1.000
_cell.angle_alpha   90.00
_cell.angle_beta   90.00
_cell.angle_gamma   90.00
#
_symmetry.space_group_name_H-M   'P 1'
#
loop_
_entity.id
_entity.type
_entity.pdbx_description
1 polymer ?
#
loop_
_entity_poly.entity_id
_entity_poly.type
_entity_poly.pdbx_seq_one_letter_code
_entity_poly.pdbx_strand_id
1 'polypeptide(L)'
;MRSSASNSMQQPQQQPQIQMPAYQDQRTGEIQSLTMYKKKNAEAALNELLMKKNPKKEDEEFLLGEVDKYDRRLELVKHAIEKASAP
;
A
#
# COMPACT_ATOMS: atom_id res chain seq x y z
N MET A 1 16.70 -46.06 -53.61
CA MET A 1 17.18 -45.47 -52.34
C MET A 1 16.53 -44.10 -52.15
N ARG A 2 16.16 -43.77 -50.90
CA ARG A 2 15.60 -42.50 -50.36
C ARG A 2 14.20 -42.07 -50.82
N SER A 3 13.28 -41.99 -49.85
CA SER A 3 12.78 -40.71 -49.36
C SER A 3 12.20 -40.88 -47.96
N SER A 4 12.84 -40.20 -47.01
CA SER A 4 12.45 -40.01 -45.62
C SER A 4 11.37 -38.93 -45.54
N ALA A 5 10.23 -39.25 -44.93
CA ALA A 5 9.27 -38.27 -44.45
C ALA A 5 9.10 -38.45 -42.94
N SER A 6 9.78 -37.58 -42.17
CA SER A 6 9.57 -37.42 -40.73
C SER A 6 8.37 -36.50 -40.52
N ASN A 7 7.34 -36.99 -39.83
CA ASN A 7 6.18 -36.20 -39.46
C ASN A 7 6.29 -35.84 -37.96
N SER A 8 6.93 -34.70 -37.66
CA SER A 8 6.97 -34.15 -36.30
C SER A 8 5.78 -33.23 -36.10
N MET A 9 4.69 -33.76 -35.55
CA MET A 9 3.60 -32.92 -35.04
C MET A 9 4.12 -32.20 -33.79
N GLN A 10 4.41 -30.91 -33.92
CA GLN A 10 4.70 -30.03 -32.79
C GLN A 10 3.44 -29.85 -31.96
N GLN A 11 3.51 -30.21 -30.67
CA GLN A 11 2.51 -29.81 -29.70
C GLN A 11 2.56 -28.28 -29.51
N PRO A 12 1.41 -27.59 -29.41
CA PRO A 12 1.38 -26.20 -29.02
C PRO A 12 1.85 -26.07 -27.56
N GLN A 13 3.00 -25.43 -27.34
CA GLN A 13 3.39 -24.97 -26.01
C GLN A 13 2.40 -23.92 -25.54
N GLN A 14 1.69 -24.23 -24.45
CA GLN A 14 0.93 -23.22 -23.71
C GLN A 14 1.91 -22.14 -23.26
N GLN A 15 1.73 -20.92 -23.77
CA GLN A 15 2.32 -19.76 -23.13
C GLN A 15 1.77 -19.68 -21.70
N PRO A 16 2.60 -19.44 -20.68
CA PRO A 16 2.10 -19.18 -19.34
C PRO A 16 1.12 -18.00 -19.43
N GLN A 17 -0.15 -18.23 -19.07
CA GLN A 17 -1.07 -17.12 -18.86
C GLN A 17 -0.51 -16.31 -17.68
N ILE A 18 -0.01 -15.12 -17.97
CA ILE A 18 0.36 -14.15 -16.93
C ILE A 18 -0.95 -13.74 -16.28
N GLN A 19 -1.29 -14.39 -15.15
CA GLN A 19 -2.33 -13.87 -14.26
C GLN A 19 -1.82 -12.54 -13.71
N MET A 20 -2.41 -11.45 -14.17
CA MET A 20 -2.21 -10.14 -13.57
C MET A 20 -2.62 -10.24 -12.09
N PRO A 21 -1.72 -9.98 -11.12
CA PRO A 21 -2.08 -9.99 -9.71
C PRO A 21 -3.18 -8.96 -9.47
N ALA A 22 -3.99 -9.19 -8.42
CA ALA A 22 -5.02 -8.26 -7.97
C ALA A 22 -4.38 -6.91 -7.56
N TYR A 23 -4.17 -6.01 -8.52
CA TYR A 23 -3.42 -4.76 -8.35
C TYR A 23 -4.09 -3.73 -7.43
N GLN A 24 -5.34 -3.97 -7.00
CA GLN A 24 -6.04 -3.10 -6.07
C GLN A 24 -5.58 -3.30 -4.62
N ASP A 25 -5.33 -4.54 -4.18
CA ASP A 25 -5.00 -4.86 -2.78
C ASP A 25 -3.57 -4.41 -2.40
N GLN A 26 -2.62 -4.56 -3.33
CA GLN A 26 -1.23 -4.13 -3.13
C GLN A 26 -1.12 -2.61 -2.94
N ARG A 27 -1.82 -1.81 -3.76
CA ARG A 27 -1.76 -0.35 -3.65
C ARG A 27 -2.45 0.17 -2.38
N THR A 28 -3.57 -0.42 -1.97
CA THR A 28 -4.24 -0.04 -0.72
C THR A 28 -3.40 -0.39 0.51
N GLY A 29 -2.74 -1.56 0.50
CA GLY A 29 -1.80 -1.96 1.56
C GLY A 29 -0.56 -1.07 1.66
N GLU A 30 0.01 -0.67 0.51
CA GLU A 30 1.14 0.28 0.47
C GLU A 30 0.74 1.67 1.00
N ILE A 31 -0.42 2.19 0.57
CA ILE A 31 -0.91 3.49 1.05
C ILE A 31 -1.18 3.44 2.56
N GLN A 32 -1.79 2.37 3.06
CA GLN A 32 -2.02 2.18 4.49
C GLN A 32 -0.69 2.16 5.26
N SER A 33 0.28 1.38 4.80
CA SER A 33 1.59 1.22 5.44
C SER A 33 2.37 2.53 5.48
N LEU A 34 2.41 3.28 4.37
CA LEU A 34 3.06 4.59 4.30
C LEU A 34 2.37 5.62 5.21
N THR A 35 1.04 5.59 5.27
CA THR A 35 0.26 6.48 6.13
C THR A 35 0.53 6.18 7.61
N MET A 36 0.55 4.90 8.00
CA MET A 36 0.93 4.48 9.35
C MET A 36 2.34 4.91 9.72
N TYR A 37 3.30 4.78 8.81
CA TYR A 37 4.68 5.22 9.05
C TYR A 37 4.76 6.73 9.29
N LYS A 38 4.08 7.53 8.47
CA LYS A 38 4.05 8.99 8.63
C LYS A 38 3.34 9.42 9.92
N LYS A 39 2.24 8.75 10.29
CA LYS A 39 1.56 8.95 11.57
C LYS A 39 2.50 8.74 12.75
N LYS A 40 3.21 7.60 12.79
CA LYS A 40 4.16 7.28 13.86
C LYS A 40 5.27 8.31 14.00
N ASN A 41 5.75 8.88 12.88
CA ASN A 41 6.75 9.94 12.92
C ASN A 41 6.18 11.23 13.53
N ALA A 42 4.94 11.60 13.20
CA ALA A 42 4.27 12.76 13.81
C ALA A 42 4.02 12.56 15.31
N GLU A 43 3.57 11.37 15.73
CA GLU A 43 3.41 10.99 17.14
C GLU A 43 4.73 11.02 17.90
N ALA A 44 5.81 10.51 17.30
CA ALA A 44 7.14 10.56 17.91
C ALA A 44 7.62 12.00 18.09
N ALA A 45 7.49 12.85 17.06
CA ALA A 45 7.83 14.26 17.14
C ALA A 45 6.99 15.01 18.19
N LEU A 46 5.70 14.68 18.32
CA LEU A 46 4.82 15.25 19.34
C LEU A 46 5.27 14.84 20.74
N ASN A 47 5.56 13.56 20.96
CA ASN A 47 6.07 13.08 22.24
C ASN A 47 7.39 13.75 22.61
N GLU A 48 8.32 13.88 21.66
CA GLU A 48 9.59 14.60 21.87
C GLU A 48 9.36 16.08 22.21
N LEU A 49 8.39 16.73 21.56
CA LEU A 49 8.02 18.12 21.85
C LEU A 49 7.47 18.25 23.28
N LEU A 50 6.56 17.37 23.69
CA LEU A 50 5.94 17.37 25.02
C LEU A 50 6.93 17.11 26.16
N MET A 51 8.07 16.46 25.86
CA MET A 51 9.17 16.28 26.82
C MET A 51 10.02 17.54 27.03
N LYS A 52 9.88 18.58 26.19
CA LYS A 52 10.62 19.84 26.35
C LYS A 52 10.01 20.66 27.49
N LYS A 53 10.84 21.41 28.22
CA LYS A 53 10.39 22.24 29.35
C LYS A 53 9.41 23.36 28.96
N ASN A 54 9.51 23.87 27.73
CA ASN A 54 8.67 24.95 27.17
C ASN A 54 8.44 24.71 25.67
N PRO A 55 7.55 23.78 25.27
CA PRO A 55 7.20 23.61 23.86
C PRO A 55 6.44 24.85 23.35
N LYS A 56 6.64 25.20 22.07
CA LYS A 56 5.81 26.23 21.45
C LYS A 56 4.43 25.63 21.17
N LYS A 57 3.37 26.34 21.58
CA LYS A 57 1.98 25.92 21.36
C LYS A 57 1.67 25.67 19.88
N GLU A 58 2.21 26.51 18.99
CA GLU A 58 2.05 26.36 17.53
C GLU A 58 2.62 25.04 17.00
N ASP A 59 3.78 24.60 17.52
CA ASP A 59 4.40 23.33 17.12
C ASP A 59 3.56 22.13 17.60
N GLU A 60 2.95 22.24 18.79
CA GLU A 60 2.05 21.23 19.35
C GLU A 60 0.75 21.12 18.54
N GLU A 61 0.10 22.25 18.27
CA GLU A 61 -1.11 22.31 17.44
C GLU A 61 -0.85 21.78 16.02
N PHE A 62 0.31 22.10 15.44
CA PHE A 62 0.72 21.57 14.14
C PHE A 62 0.88 20.04 14.15
N LEU A 63 1.61 19.49 15.12
CA LEU A 63 1.86 18.06 15.21
C LEU A 63 0.58 17.27 15.52
N LEU A 64 -0.28 17.77 16.40
CA LEU A 64 -1.62 17.22 16.63
C LEU A 64 -2.44 17.20 15.33
N GLY A 65 -2.42 18.30 14.57
CA GLY A 65 -3.09 18.39 13.28
C GLY A 65 -2.56 17.38 12.25
N GLU A 66 -1.25 17.11 12.22
CA GLU A 66 -0.66 16.09 11.35
C GLU A 66 -1.05 14.67 11.77
N VAL A 67 -1.09 14.36 13.07
CA VAL A 67 -1.57 13.06 13.57
C VAL A 67 -3.03 12.82 13.12
N ASP A 68 -3.92 13.78 13.37
CA ASP A 68 -5.34 13.72 12.99
C ASP A 68 -5.54 13.57 11.48
N LYS A 69 -4.71 14.22 10.68
CA LYS A 69 -4.71 14.11 9.21
C LYS A 69 -4.39 12.69 8.77
N TYR A 70 -3.39 12.04 9.37
CA TYR A 70 -3.05 10.66 9.02
C TYR A 70 -4.09 9.66 9.54
N ASP A 71 -4.71 9.91 10.69
CA ASP A 71 -5.85 9.11 11.17
C ASP A 71 -7.03 9.14 10.20
N ARG A 72 -7.46 10.34 9.78
CA ARG A 72 -8.52 10.47 8.76
C ARG A 72 -8.17 9.77 7.46
N ARG A 73 -6.89 9.82 7.04
CA ARG A 73 -6.45 9.10 5.84
C ARG A 73 -6.53 7.59 6.00
N LEU A 74 -6.21 7.04 7.17
CA LEU A 74 -6.35 5.61 7.46
C LEU A 74 -7.82 5.17 7.44
N GLU A 75 -8.71 5.98 8.00
CA GLU A 75 -10.16 5.72 7.94
C GLU A 75 -10.67 5.69 6.50
N LEU A 76 -10.27 6.64 5.66
CA LEU A 76 -10.64 6.66 4.24
C LEU A 76 -10.12 5.43 3.49
N VAL A 77 -8.89 5.00 3.75
CA VAL A 77 -8.32 3.79 3.14
C VAL A 77 -9.09 2.54 3.60
N LYS A 78 -9.42 2.45 4.89
CA LYS A 78 -10.24 1.36 5.45
C LYS A 78 -11.60 1.29 4.76
N HIS A 79 -12.31 2.42 4.65
CA HIS A 79 -13.59 2.47 3.96
C HIS A 79 -13.51 2.12 2.48
N ALA A 80 -12.44 2.52 1.79
CA ALA A 80 -12.23 2.13 0.39
C ALA A 80 -12.03 0.62 0.23
N ILE A 81 -11.30 -0.03 1.14
CA ILE A 81 -11.11 -1.48 1.17
C ILE A 81 -12.45 -2.19 1.46
N GLU A 82 -13.19 -1.74 2.47
CA GLU A 82 -14.51 -2.28 2.83
C GLU A 82 -15.49 -2.21 1.65
N LYS A 83 -15.52 -1.07 0.94
CA LYS A 83 -16.38 -0.91 -0.23
C LYS A 83 -15.95 -1.80 -1.41
N ALA A 84 -14.66 -1.99 -1.62
CA ALA A 84 -14.13 -2.82 -2.72
C ALA A 84 -14.25 -4.33 -2.46
N SER A 85 -14.38 -4.74 -1.20
CA SER A 85 -14.51 -6.14 -0.77
C SER A 85 -15.96 -6.58 -0.52
N ALA A 86 -16.92 -5.65 -0.57
CA ALA A 86 -18.34 -5.99 -0.55
C ALA A 86 -18.75 -6.65 -1.88
N PRO A 87 -19.45 -7.80 -1.85
CA PRO A 87 -19.85 -8.55 -3.04
C PRO A 87 -20.89 -7.84 -3.91
#